data_AF-A0A958A0F5-F1
#
_entry.id   AF-A0A958A0F5-F1
#
_cell.length_a   1.000
_cell.length_b   1.000
_cell.length_c   1.000
_cell.angle_alpha   90.00
_cell.angle_beta   90.00
_cell.angle_gamma   90.00
#
_symmetry.space_group_name_H-M   'P 1'
#
loop_
_entity.id
_entity.type
_entity.pdbx_description
1 polymer ?
#
loop_
_entity_poly.entity_id
_entity_poly.type
_entity_poly.pdbx_seq_one_letter_code
_entity_poly.pdbx_strand_id
1 'polypeptide(L)'
;MNPLLTIKEYGQSIWLDYLSRPLVESGQLRRLIRADGLSGMTSNPAIFNKAITGGNAYDETIRTLAGDRQSVDQIYRTLVVTDIQDAADDFSSVYTSTGGRDGYVSLEVSPHLAHNTEGTVREARELWLAVNRPNIFIKVPGTEAGIPAIRQLISEGININVTLLFGLPRYQAVAQAYIDGLAERVQRGHAIENIRSVASFFLSRIDVLVDQQLEAMIEPNGPQAAVAADLRGQVAIASAKQAYQMYKQIFGSDQFLNLQAQGANEQRLLWASTSTKDPAYSDVKYVEALIGPNTVNTLPQETLEAYRDHGQPAPRLEEDLEASYKTLTRLYDVGIDLDDITAQLETEGVQKFIEPFDELLETISRQRQAVLEGSGPSPAPQPNRPDNELNRAITLDPNSQVDEEMWETFPASDPPGNW
;
A
#
# COMPACT_ATOMS: atom_id res chain seq x y z
N MET A 1 18.41 15.61 16.02
CA MET A 1 17.65 15.92 14.79
C MET A 1 16.85 14.68 14.46
N ASN A 2 15.57 14.78 14.07
CA ASN A 2 14.79 13.59 13.71
C ASN A 2 15.24 13.11 12.32
N PRO A 3 15.90 11.95 12.18
CA PRO A 3 16.46 11.51 10.91
C PRO A 3 15.39 11.26 9.83
N LEU A 4 14.13 10.97 10.23
CA LEU A 4 13.00 10.84 9.31
C LEU A 4 12.72 12.13 8.53
N LEU A 5 12.89 13.29 9.18
CA LEU A 5 12.69 14.58 8.52
C LEU A 5 13.77 14.86 7.47
N THR A 6 15.00 14.39 7.71
CA THR A 6 16.13 14.54 6.78
C THR A 6 16.00 13.67 5.54
N ILE A 7 15.33 12.50 5.61
CA ILE A 7 15.11 11.64 4.43
C ILE A 7 14.44 12.42 3.27
N LYS A 8 13.52 13.33 3.59
CA LYS A 8 12.80 14.14 2.59
C LYS A 8 13.73 15.02 1.76
N GLU A 9 14.86 15.46 2.32
CA GLU A 9 15.85 16.27 1.62
C GLU A 9 16.52 15.49 0.48
N TYR A 10 16.51 14.15 0.56
CA TYR A 10 16.97 13.25 -0.50
C TYR A 10 15.85 12.82 -1.48
N GLY A 11 14.66 13.41 -1.36
CA GLY A 11 13.55 13.18 -2.28
C GLY A 11 12.75 11.89 -2.05
N GLN A 12 12.92 11.23 -0.89
CA GLN A 12 12.11 10.08 -0.49
C GLN A 12 11.01 10.48 0.51
N SER A 13 9.80 10.00 0.26
CA SER A 13 8.64 10.15 1.15
C SER A 13 8.55 8.97 2.14
N ILE A 14 8.21 9.24 3.41
CA ILE A 14 8.01 8.19 4.42
C ILE A 14 6.53 8.04 4.71
N TRP A 15 6.04 6.80 4.56
CA TRP A 15 4.67 6.40 4.84
C TRP A 15 4.62 5.39 6.00
N LEU A 16 3.44 5.25 6.61
CA LEU A 16 3.20 4.31 7.70
C LEU A 16 2.43 3.10 7.17
N ASP A 17 2.93 1.90 7.41
CA ASP A 17 2.27 0.64 7.07
C ASP A 17 1.41 0.14 8.25
N TYR A 18 0.47 0.99 8.65
CA TYR A 18 -0.43 0.72 9.77
C TYR A 18 -1.61 1.69 9.73
N LEU A 19 -2.82 1.19 9.99
CA LEU A 19 -4.02 1.98 10.17
C LEU A 19 -4.89 1.31 11.24
N SER A 20 -5.40 2.12 12.17
CA SER A 20 -6.43 1.70 13.11
C SER A 20 -7.24 2.91 13.56
N ARG A 21 -8.51 2.70 13.90
CA ARG A 21 -9.38 3.76 14.41
C ARG A 21 -8.79 4.47 15.65
N PRO A 22 -8.23 3.77 16.65
CA PRO A 22 -7.59 4.44 17.79
C PRO A 22 -6.41 5.35 17.40
N LEU A 23 -5.63 5.00 16.38
CA LEU A 23 -4.50 5.83 15.90
C LEU A 23 -5.00 7.19 15.39
N VAL A 24 -6.13 7.19 14.67
CA VAL A 24 -6.71 8.39 14.05
C VAL A 24 -7.47 9.23 15.09
N GLU A 25 -8.38 8.61 15.84
CA GLU A 25 -9.25 9.31 16.80
C GLU A 25 -8.45 9.96 17.94
N SER A 26 -7.40 9.29 18.43
CA SER A 26 -6.54 9.83 19.49
C SER A 26 -5.70 11.04 19.05
N GLY A 27 -5.63 11.32 17.73
CA GLY A 27 -4.76 12.33 17.16
C GLY A 27 -3.28 11.94 17.10
N GLN A 28 -2.96 10.67 17.36
CA GLN A 28 -1.60 10.15 17.21
C GLN A 28 -1.15 10.21 15.75
N LEU A 29 -2.01 9.92 14.77
CA LEU A 29 -1.69 10.10 13.34
C LEU A 29 -1.28 11.55 13.04
N ARG A 30 -2.09 12.53 13.45
CA ARG A 30 -1.76 13.97 13.32
C ARG A 30 -0.43 14.34 13.97
N ARG A 31 -0.07 13.70 15.08
CA ARG A 31 1.24 13.89 15.73
C ARG A 31 2.37 13.33 14.87
N LEU A 32 2.24 12.12 14.33
CA LEU A 32 3.25 11.51 13.45
C LEU A 32 3.47 12.35 12.18
N ILE A 33 2.39 12.86 11.57
CA ILE A 33 2.46 13.78 10.42
C ILE A 33 3.32 15.01 10.75
N ARG A 34 3.06 15.67 11.89
CA ARG A 34 3.78 16.90 12.27
C ARG A 34 5.20 16.65 12.78
N ALA A 35 5.40 15.62 13.60
CA ALA A 35 6.65 15.40 14.33
C ALA A 35 7.67 14.60 13.51
N ASP A 36 7.19 13.66 12.70
CA ASP A 36 8.02 12.75 11.91
C ASP A 36 7.95 13.04 10.42
N GLY A 37 7.11 13.99 10.01
CA GLY A 37 6.93 14.32 8.61
C GLY A 37 6.27 13.19 7.83
N LEU A 38 5.45 12.37 8.47
CA LEU A 38 4.73 11.32 7.76
C LEU A 38 3.94 11.91 6.58
N SER A 39 4.06 11.30 5.40
CA SER A 39 3.55 11.86 4.15
C SER A 39 2.60 10.93 3.40
N GLY A 40 2.13 9.89 4.07
CA GLY A 40 1.09 8.98 3.60
C GLY A 40 1.01 7.75 4.48
N MET A 41 0.09 6.84 4.18
CA MET A 41 -0.02 5.56 4.87
C MET A 41 -0.65 4.48 4.00
N THR A 42 -0.38 3.22 4.34
CA THR A 42 -0.96 2.04 3.70
C THR A 42 -1.78 1.22 4.68
N SER A 43 -2.87 0.64 4.17
CA SER A 43 -3.57 -0.47 4.81
C SER A 43 -3.42 -1.74 3.97
N ASN A 44 -3.80 -2.88 4.55
CA ASN A 44 -3.94 -4.18 3.91
C ASN A 44 -4.86 -5.05 4.79
N PRO A 45 -5.32 -6.22 4.30
CA PRO A 45 -6.22 -7.08 5.08
C PRO A 45 -5.69 -7.48 6.46
N ALA A 46 -4.39 -7.76 6.60
CA ALA A 46 -3.81 -8.12 7.89
C ALA A 46 -3.80 -6.95 8.90
N ILE A 47 -3.58 -5.72 8.41
CA ILE A 47 -3.67 -4.50 9.24
C ILE A 47 -5.11 -4.33 9.76
N PHE A 48 -6.11 -4.44 8.89
CA PHE A 48 -7.51 -4.33 9.31
C PHE A 48 -7.95 -5.48 10.21
N ASN A 49 -7.52 -6.71 9.93
CA ASN A 49 -7.77 -7.84 10.82
C ASN A 49 -7.25 -7.54 12.23
N LYS A 50 -5.98 -7.15 12.36
CA LYS A 50 -5.38 -6.81 13.65
C LYS A 50 -6.09 -5.63 14.33
N ALA A 51 -6.49 -4.59 13.58
CA ALA A 51 -7.15 -3.42 14.12
C ALA A 51 -8.56 -3.74 14.64
N ILE A 52 -9.36 -4.46 13.85
CA ILE A 52 -10.77 -4.74 14.14
C ILE A 52 -10.92 -5.83 15.18
N THR A 53 -10.07 -6.87 15.15
CA THR A 53 -10.15 -7.99 16.10
C THR A 53 -9.33 -7.77 17.37
N GLY A 54 -8.37 -6.85 17.36
CA GLY A 54 -7.42 -6.62 18.44
C GLY A 54 -7.92 -5.74 19.59
N GLY A 55 -9.18 -5.31 19.59
CA GLY A 55 -9.75 -4.43 20.61
C GLY A 55 -11.26 -4.23 20.45
N ASN A 56 -11.82 -3.25 21.17
CA ASN A 56 -13.26 -2.96 21.20
C ASN A 56 -13.67 -1.70 20.41
N ALA A 57 -12.72 -1.07 19.71
CA ALA A 57 -12.94 0.21 19.02
C ALA A 57 -14.00 0.15 17.90
N TYR A 58 -14.31 -1.06 17.41
CA TYR A 58 -15.24 -1.30 16.32
C TYR A 58 -16.57 -1.90 16.80
N ASP A 59 -16.65 -2.35 18.05
CA ASP A 59 -17.79 -3.13 18.57
C ASP A 59 -19.12 -2.36 18.51
N GLU A 60 -19.10 -1.07 18.82
CA GLU A 60 -20.31 -0.23 18.77
C GLU A 60 -20.83 -0.11 17.35
N THR A 61 -19.96 0.26 16.40
CA THR A 61 -20.34 0.39 14.99
C THR A 61 -20.84 -0.93 14.43
N ILE A 62 -20.16 -2.04 14.72
CA ILE A 62 -20.59 -3.38 14.29
C ILE A 62 -21.96 -3.71 14.89
N ARG A 63 -22.21 -3.37 16.16
CA ARG A 63 -23.50 -3.59 16.81
C ARG A 63 -24.62 -2.79 16.16
N THR A 64 -24.40 -1.50 15.90
CA THR A 64 -25.37 -0.63 15.23
C THR A 64 -25.73 -1.19 13.85
N LEU A 65 -24.72 -1.43 13.00
CA LEU A 65 -24.95 -1.91 11.63
C LEU A 65 -25.54 -3.32 11.58
N ALA A 66 -25.18 -4.19 12.54
CA ALA A 66 -25.81 -5.49 12.70
C ALA A 66 -27.28 -5.38 13.13
N GLY A 67 -27.62 -4.44 14.03
CA GLY A 67 -28.99 -4.12 14.41
C GLY A 67 -29.84 -3.65 13.24
N ASP A 68 -29.23 -2.90 12.32
CA ASP A 68 -29.82 -2.47 11.03
C ASP A 68 -29.86 -3.59 9.98
N ARG A 69 -29.47 -4.82 10.36
CA ARG A 69 -29.46 -6.03 9.52
C ARG A 69 -28.57 -5.95 8.29
N GLN A 70 -27.57 -5.07 8.26
CA GLN A 70 -26.57 -5.03 7.18
C GLN A 70 -25.84 -6.37 7.05
N SER A 71 -25.38 -6.71 5.84
CA SER A 71 -24.55 -7.90 5.60
C SER A 71 -23.15 -7.75 6.19
N VAL A 72 -22.40 -8.85 6.30
CA VAL A 72 -21.01 -8.83 6.77
C VAL A 72 -20.15 -7.92 5.88
N ASP A 73 -20.30 -8.02 4.56
CA ASP A 73 -19.56 -7.18 3.60
C ASP A 73 -19.92 -5.69 3.73
N GLN A 74 -21.19 -5.37 3.97
CA GLN A 74 -21.63 -3.98 4.19
C GLN A 74 -21.04 -3.41 5.48
N ILE A 75 -21.01 -4.21 6.55
CA ILE A 75 -20.38 -3.82 7.82
C ILE A 75 -18.89 -3.59 7.59
N TYR A 76 -18.17 -4.58 7.06
CA TYR A 76 -16.74 -4.47 6.74
C TYR A 76 -16.43 -3.21 5.93
N ARG A 77 -17.14 -3.01 4.81
CA ARG A 77 -16.95 -1.86 3.93
C ARG A 77 -17.17 -0.54 4.68
N THR A 78 -18.20 -0.45 5.51
CA THR A 78 -18.46 0.76 6.31
C THR A 78 -17.32 1.06 7.28
N LEU A 79 -16.77 0.04 7.94
CA LEU A 79 -15.66 0.22 8.88
C LEU A 79 -14.41 0.74 8.16
N VAL A 80 -13.99 0.06 7.09
CA VAL A 80 -12.73 0.41 6.40
C VAL A 80 -12.84 1.72 5.64
N VAL A 81 -14.00 2.02 5.02
CA VAL A 81 -14.22 3.30 4.32
C VAL A 81 -14.15 4.46 5.31
N THR A 82 -14.80 4.35 6.46
CA THR A 82 -14.75 5.40 7.51
C THR A 82 -13.32 5.66 7.97
N ASP A 83 -12.60 4.61 8.33
CA ASP A 83 -11.23 4.74 8.83
C ASP A 83 -10.28 5.35 7.76
N ILE A 84 -10.48 5.01 6.48
CA ILE A 84 -9.70 5.58 5.35
C ILE A 84 -10.08 7.05 5.11
N GLN A 85 -11.36 7.41 5.22
CA GLN A 85 -11.80 8.80 5.09
C GLN A 85 -11.18 9.68 6.17
N ASP A 86 -11.26 9.25 7.44
CA ASP A 86 -10.72 10.02 8.56
C ASP A 86 -9.20 10.18 8.45
N ALA A 87 -8.49 9.12 8.04
CA ALA A 87 -7.06 9.19 7.78
C ALA A 87 -6.74 10.12 6.59
N ALA A 88 -7.50 10.05 5.50
CA ALA A 88 -7.32 10.92 4.34
C ALA A 88 -7.54 12.39 4.71
N ASP A 89 -8.51 12.67 5.57
CA ASP A 89 -8.79 14.01 6.08
C ASP A 89 -7.64 14.54 6.96
N ASP A 90 -7.02 13.69 7.80
CA ASP A 90 -5.80 14.03 8.55
C ASP A 90 -4.61 14.37 7.63
N PHE A 91 -4.49 13.71 6.48
CA PHE A 91 -3.45 13.96 5.47
C PHE A 91 -3.74 15.10 4.48
N SER A 92 -4.96 15.67 4.50
CA SER A 92 -5.39 16.71 3.55
C SER A 92 -4.44 17.92 3.47
N SER A 93 -3.86 18.32 4.60
CA SER A 93 -2.88 19.41 4.66
C SER A 93 -1.57 19.07 3.94
N VAL A 94 -1.10 17.83 4.04
CA VAL A 94 0.09 17.33 3.31
C VAL A 94 -0.22 17.25 1.83
N TYR A 95 -1.40 16.74 1.47
CA TYR A 95 -1.85 16.66 0.08
C TYR A 95 -1.86 18.04 -0.59
N THR A 96 -2.54 19.01 0.01
CA THR A 96 -2.63 20.37 -0.54
C THR A 96 -1.27 21.07 -0.59
N SER A 97 -0.48 21.01 0.49
CA SER A 97 0.82 21.71 0.55
C SER A 97 1.88 21.14 -0.39
N THR A 98 1.72 19.90 -0.85
CA THR A 98 2.63 19.24 -1.79
C THR A 98 2.10 19.20 -3.22
N GLY A 99 0.98 19.89 -3.52
CA GLY A 99 0.37 19.87 -4.85
C GLY A 99 -0.09 18.47 -5.28
N GLY A 100 -0.57 17.68 -4.32
CA GLY A 100 -0.97 16.29 -4.54
C GLY A 100 0.19 15.35 -4.85
N ARG A 101 1.44 15.69 -4.47
CA ARG A 101 2.56 14.74 -4.54
C ARG A 101 2.49 13.72 -3.41
N ASP A 102 2.15 14.13 -2.20
CA ASP A 102 2.06 13.28 -1.01
C ASP A 102 0.70 13.43 -0.31
N GLY A 103 0.55 12.88 0.89
CA GLY A 103 -0.68 12.96 1.69
C GLY A 103 -1.71 11.89 1.32
N TYR A 104 -1.26 10.72 0.87
CA TYR A 104 -2.14 9.66 0.38
C TYR A 104 -2.41 8.56 1.41
N VAL A 105 -3.61 7.99 1.35
CA VAL A 105 -4.00 6.80 2.12
C VAL A 105 -4.41 5.68 1.17
N SER A 106 -3.84 4.47 1.32
CA SER A 106 -4.17 3.33 0.45
C SER A 106 -5.22 2.41 1.07
N LEU A 107 -6.25 2.05 0.29
CA LEU A 107 -7.25 1.03 0.59
C LEU A 107 -7.18 -0.10 -0.44
N GLU A 108 -7.03 -1.34 0.00
CA GLU A 108 -6.87 -2.51 -0.88
C GLU A 108 -8.20 -3.14 -1.28
N VAL A 109 -8.29 -3.57 -2.54
CA VAL A 109 -9.39 -4.46 -3.00
C VAL A 109 -9.33 -5.81 -2.28
N SER A 110 -10.41 -6.56 -2.34
CA SER A 110 -10.49 -7.90 -1.78
C SER A 110 -9.39 -8.80 -2.35
N PRO A 111 -8.62 -9.51 -1.49
CA PRO A 111 -7.56 -10.40 -1.95
C PRO A 111 -8.10 -11.58 -2.77
N HIS A 112 -9.39 -11.94 -2.61
CA HIS A 112 -10.06 -12.96 -3.42
C HIS A 112 -10.19 -12.57 -4.91
N LEU A 113 -9.98 -11.29 -5.25
CA LEU A 113 -10.05 -10.79 -6.62
C LEU A 113 -8.69 -10.70 -7.30
N ALA A 114 -7.60 -11.12 -6.65
CA ALA A 114 -6.24 -11.01 -7.18
C ALA A 114 -6.03 -11.67 -8.56
N HIS A 115 -6.88 -12.64 -8.93
CA HIS A 115 -6.86 -13.31 -10.24
C HIS A 115 -8.11 -13.03 -11.09
N ASN A 116 -8.89 -11.99 -10.75
CA ASN A 116 -10.12 -11.60 -11.44
C ASN A 116 -10.08 -10.12 -11.82
N THR A 117 -9.72 -9.84 -13.07
CA THR A 117 -9.62 -8.49 -13.63
C THR A 117 -10.92 -7.70 -13.48
N GLU A 118 -12.04 -8.22 -13.99
CA GLU A 118 -13.33 -7.53 -13.97
C GLU A 118 -13.84 -7.29 -12.54
N GLY A 119 -13.63 -8.27 -11.66
CA GLY A 119 -13.96 -8.14 -10.25
C GLY A 119 -13.16 -7.02 -9.59
N THR A 120 -11.85 -7.00 -9.81
CA THR A 120 -10.93 -5.97 -9.30
C THR A 120 -11.34 -4.58 -9.77
N VAL A 121 -11.61 -4.41 -11.06
CA VAL A 121 -12.02 -3.11 -11.63
C VAL A 121 -13.33 -2.63 -11.00
N ARG A 122 -14.33 -3.51 -10.89
CA ARG A 122 -15.62 -3.18 -10.29
C ARG A 122 -15.47 -2.75 -8.84
N GLU A 123 -14.79 -3.54 -8.02
CA GLU A 123 -14.62 -3.21 -6.60
C GLU A 123 -13.77 -1.94 -6.41
N ALA A 124 -12.72 -1.75 -7.22
CA ALA A 124 -11.91 -0.55 -7.16
C ALA A 124 -12.73 0.72 -7.40
N ARG A 125 -13.63 0.72 -8.39
CA ARG A 125 -14.55 1.84 -8.64
C ARG A 125 -15.50 2.07 -7.46
N GLU A 126 -16.05 0.99 -6.93
CA GLU A 126 -16.95 1.05 -5.78
C GLU A 126 -16.26 1.65 -4.54
N LEU A 127 -15.03 1.24 -4.26
CA LEU A 127 -14.23 1.78 -3.14
C LEU A 127 -13.83 3.23 -3.38
N TRP A 128 -13.40 3.57 -4.61
CA TRP A 128 -13.06 4.94 -4.99
C TRP A 128 -14.24 5.90 -4.74
N LEU A 129 -15.43 5.51 -5.21
CA LEU A 129 -16.66 6.28 -5.01
C LEU A 129 -17.12 6.33 -3.55
N ALA A 130 -17.00 5.24 -2.80
CA ALA A 130 -17.43 5.20 -1.40
C ALA A 130 -16.54 6.06 -0.49
N VAL A 131 -15.23 6.03 -0.73
CA VAL A 131 -14.28 6.82 0.06
C VAL A 131 -14.38 8.29 -0.32
N ASN A 132 -14.53 8.62 -1.62
CA ASN A 132 -14.78 9.98 -2.10
C ASN A 132 -13.82 11.02 -1.50
N ARG A 133 -12.52 10.78 -1.64
CA ARG A 133 -11.44 11.70 -1.27
C ARG A 133 -10.39 11.70 -2.39
N PRO A 134 -9.82 12.86 -2.76
CA PRO A 134 -8.87 12.95 -3.87
C PRO A 134 -7.50 12.34 -3.54
N ASN A 135 -7.18 12.24 -2.26
CA ASN A 135 -5.89 11.81 -1.73
C ASN A 135 -5.90 10.35 -1.26
N ILE A 136 -6.56 9.48 -2.02
CA ILE A 136 -6.54 8.03 -1.77
C ILE A 136 -5.89 7.29 -2.91
N PHE A 137 -5.38 6.11 -2.60
CA PHE A 137 -5.03 5.10 -3.58
C PHE A 137 -5.96 3.90 -3.41
N ILE A 138 -6.50 3.39 -4.51
CA ILE A 138 -6.98 2.02 -4.53
C ILE A 138 -5.78 1.11 -4.76
N LYS A 139 -5.58 0.16 -3.86
CA LYS A 139 -4.44 -0.73 -3.88
C LYS A 139 -4.84 -2.03 -4.58
N VAL A 140 -4.11 -2.36 -5.66
CA VAL A 140 -4.39 -3.48 -6.57
C VAL A 140 -3.15 -4.37 -6.66
N PRO A 141 -3.27 -5.70 -6.45
CA PRO A 141 -2.16 -6.61 -6.68
C PRO A 141 -1.63 -6.53 -8.12
N GLY A 142 -0.31 -6.44 -8.27
CA GLY A 142 0.37 -6.46 -9.56
C GLY A 142 0.48 -7.87 -10.15
N THR A 143 -0.53 -8.73 -9.98
CA THR A 143 -0.58 -10.05 -10.60
C THR A 143 -0.80 -9.92 -12.11
N GLU A 144 -0.69 -11.03 -12.84
CA GLU A 144 -1.00 -11.04 -14.28
C GLU A 144 -2.42 -10.54 -14.59
N ALA A 145 -3.42 -10.94 -13.80
CA ALA A 145 -4.79 -10.47 -13.94
C ALA A 145 -4.99 -9.01 -13.44
N GLY A 146 -4.13 -8.55 -12.53
CA GLY A 146 -4.12 -7.18 -12.02
C GLY A 146 -3.60 -6.16 -13.04
N ILE A 147 -2.66 -6.53 -13.91
CA ILE A 147 -2.11 -5.64 -14.95
C ILE A 147 -3.19 -4.97 -15.82
N PRO A 148 -4.12 -5.71 -16.47
CA PRO A 148 -5.17 -5.07 -17.25
C PRO A 148 -6.13 -4.22 -16.39
N ALA A 149 -6.39 -4.62 -15.13
CA ALA A 149 -7.20 -3.82 -14.21
C ALA A 149 -6.52 -2.49 -13.86
N ILE A 150 -5.21 -2.50 -13.59
CA ILE A 150 -4.42 -1.29 -13.31
C ILE A 150 -4.48 -0.32 -14.49
N ARG A 151 -4.22 -0.82 -15.71
CA ARG A 151 -4.31 0.01 -16.93
C ARG A 151 -5.68 0.68 -17.07
N GLN A 152 -6.75 -0.10 -16.91
CA GLN A 152 -8.11 0.39 -17.02
C GLN A 152 -8.46 1.44 -15.96
N LEU A 153 -8.13 1.17 -14.70
CA LEU A 153 -8.42 2.09 -13.60
C LEU A 153 -7.63 3.42 -13.74
N ILE A 154 -6.38 3.34 -14.21
CA ILE A 154 -5.59 4.53 -14.53
C ILE A 154 -6.22 5.31 -15.68
N SER A 155 -6.71 4.64 -16.73
CA SER A 155 -7.37 5.34 -17.85
C SER A 155 -8.68 6.02 -17.43
N GLU A 156 -9.32 5.51 -16.37
CA GLU A 156 -10.49 6.09 -15.72
C GLU A 156 -10.16 7.23 -14.75
N GLY A 157 -8.87 7.46 -14.45
CA GLY A 157 -8.41 8.56 -13.59
C GLY A 157 -8.37 8.20 -12.11
N ILE A 158 -8.42 6.92 -11.77
CA ILE A 158 -8.31 6.42 -10.40
C ILE A 158 -6.83 6.32 -10.01
N ASN A 159 -6.49 6.84 -8.84
CA ASN A 159 -5.15 6.73 -8.30
C ASN A 159 -4.89 5.30 -7.81
N ILE A 160 -3.83 4.64 -8.31
CA ILE A 160 -3.53 3.24 -7.97
C ILE A 160 -2.23 3.08 -7.18
N ASN A 161 -2.29 2.32 -6.09
CA ASN A 161 -1.12 1.74 -5.44
C ASN A 161 -0.98 0.28 -5.90
N VAL A 162 0.00 -0.03 -6.74
CA VAL A 162 0.22 -1.42 -7.16
C VAL A 162 1.00 -2.16 -6.09
N THR A 163 0.54 -3.33 -5.65
CA THR A 163 1.16 -4.10 -4.56
C THR A 163 1.62 -5.49 -4.99
N LEU A 164 2.34 -6.20 -4.12
CA LEU A 164 2.88 -7.55 -4.36
C LEU A 164 3.86 -7.62 -5.55
N LEU A 165 4.66 -6.57 -5.75
CA LEU A 165 5.75 -6.59 -6.73
C LEU A 165 7.02 -7.12 -6.06
N PHE A 166 7.53 -8.25 -6.56
CA PHE A 166 8.75 -8.88 -6.03
C PHE A 166 9.89 -8.91 -7.06
N GLY A 167 9.55 -8.99 -8.34
CA GLY A 167 10.50 -9.16 -9.44
C GLY A 167 10.51 -8.00 -10.41
N LEU A 168 11.66 -7.82 -11.09
CA LEU A 168 11.85 -6.80 -12.11
C LEU A 168 10.92 -6.97 -13.33
N PRO A 169 10.68 -8.18 -13.86
CA PRO A 169 9.78 -8.34 -15.01
C PRO A 169 8.36 -7.88 -14.71
N ARG A 170 7.86 -8.18 -13.50
CA ARG A 170 6.51 -7.74 -13.10
C ARG A 170 6.44 -6.24 -12.88
N TYR A 171 7.45 -5.65 -12.25
CA TYR A 171 7.53 -4.19 -12.12
C TYR A 171 7.49 -3.50 -13.49
N GLN A 172 8.26 -3.98 -14.48
CA GLN A 172 8.26 -3.43 -15.83
C GLN A 172 6.86 -3.47 -16.46
N ALA A 173 6.17 -4.61 -16.37
CA ALA A 173 4.83 -4.78 -16.93
C ALA A 173 3.81 -3.82 -16.29
N VAL A 174 3.92 -3.60 -14.98
CA VAL A 174 3.07 -2.65 -14.23
C VAL A 174 3.35 -1.20 -14.63
N ALA A 175 4.62 -0.82 -14.74
CA ALA A 175 4.99 0.54 -15.15
C ALA A 175 4.51 0.82 -16.58
N GLN A 176 4.59 -0.17 -17.48
CA GLN A 176 4.02 -0.05 -18.83
C GLN A 176 2.50 0.09 -18.80
N ALA A 177 1.79 -0.71 -17.98
CA ALA A 177 0.34 -0.61 -17.84
C ALA A 177 -0.12 0.77 -17.33
N TYR A 178 0.65 1.39 -16.44
CA TYR A 178 0.43 2.77 -15.99
C TYR A 178 0.55 3.75 -17.15
N ILE A 179 1.65 3.69 -17.92
CA ILE A 179 1.88 4.56 -19.07
C ILE A 179 0.79 4.39 -20.12
N ASP A 180 0.42 3.15 -20.43
CA ASP A 180 -0.63 2.83 -21.39
C ASP A 180 -2.00 3.36 -20.95
N GLY A 181 -2.33 3.25 -19.65
CA GLY A 181 -3.57 3.80 -19.10
C GLY A 181 -3.64 5.32 -19.21
N LEU A 182 -2.53 6.02 -18.91
CA LEU A 182 -2.43 7.46 -19.11
C LEU A 182 -2.59 7.85 -20.58
N ALA A 183 -1.92 7.14 -21.49
CA ALA A 183 -2.00 7.40 -22.92
C ALA A 183 -3.43 7.18 -23.46
N GLU A 184 -4.11 6.13 -23.01
CA GLU A 184 -5.50 5.86 -23.35
C GLU A 184 -6.45 6.96 -22.87
N ARG A 185 -6.21 7.49 -21.67
CA ARG A 185 -6.99 8.62 -21.13
C ARG A 185 -6.81 9.89 -21.94
N VAL A 186 -5.58 10.22 -22.32
CA VAL A 186 -5.27 11.36 -23.21
C VAL A 186 -5.94 11.19 -24.57
N GLN A 187 -5.92 10.00 -25.15
CA GLN A 187 -6.58 9.71 -26.43
C GLN A 187 -8.10 9.96 -26.37
N ARG A 188 -8.72 9.78 -25.20
CA ARG A 188 -10.13 10.11 -24.94
C ARG A 188 -10.37 11.59 -24.62
N GLY A 189 -9.32 12.42 -24.60
CA GLY A 189 -9.41 13.86 -24.35
C GLY A 189 -9.54 14.24 -22.88
N HIS A 190 -9.22 13.33 -21.95
CA HIS A 190 -9.31 13.60 -20.51
C HIS A 190 -7.97 14.01 -19.90
N ALA A 191 -8.06 14.84 -18.87
CA ALA A 191 -6.96 15.31 -18.02
C ALA A 191 -6.21 14.18 -17.30
N ILE A 192 -4.89 14.33 -17.11
CA ILE A 192 -4.01 13.35 -16.45
C ILE A 192 -3.17 13.93 -15.31
N GLU A 193 -3.23 15.24 -15.09
CA GLU A 193 -2.39 15.99 -14.15
C GLU A 193 -2.59 15.60 -12.68
N ASN A 194 -3.77 15.08 -12.34
CA ASN A 194 -4.13 14.68 -10.98
C ASN A 194 -3.95 13.17 -10.74
N ILE A 195 -3.58 12.40 -11.75
CA ILE A 195 -3.38 10.95 -11.62
C ILE A 195 -2.02 10.71 -11.00
N ARG A 196 -2.02 10.03 -9.86
CA ARG A 196 -0.83 9.50 -9.20
C ARG A 196 -0.88 7.99 -9.20
N SER A 197 0.29 7.39 -9.09
CA SER A 197 0.42 5.98 -8.79
C SER A 197 1.72 5.72 -8.03
N VAL A 198 1.74 4.63 -7.26
CA VAL A 198 2.95 4.07 -6.66
C VAL A 198 3.05 2.58 -6.99
N ALA A 199 4.28 2.08 -7.14
CA ALA A 199 4.58 0.68 -7.36
C ALA A 199 5.28 0.10 -6.11
N SER A 200 4.52 -0.59 -5.26
CA SER A 200 4.98 -1.18 -4.00
C SER A 200 5.83 -2.43 -4.24
N PHE A 201 7.14 -2.25 -4.25
CA PHE A 201 8.17 -3.27 -4.43
C PHE A 201 8.60 -3.84 -3.07
N PHE A 202 8.36 -5.14 -2.86
CA PHE A 202 8.53 -5.84 -1.58
C PHE A 202 9.95 -6.37 -1.42
N LEU A 203 10.53 -6.22 -0.23
CA LEU A 203 11.96 -6.46 -0.01
C LEU A 203 12.25 -7.62 0.92
N SER A 204 11.93 -7.51 2.21
CA SER A 204 12.42 -8.48 3.21
C SER A 204 12.00 -9.92 2.94
N ARG A 205 10.88 -10.14 2.23
CA ARG A 205 10.42 -11.46 1.82
C ARG A 205 11.36 -12.13 0.79
N ILE A 206 12.04 -11.35 -0.04
CA ILE A 206 13.05 -11.84 -0.99
C ILE A 206 14.23 -12.40 -0.21
N ASP A 207 14.83 -11.59 0.68
CA ASP A 207 15.98 -12.04 1.47
C ASP A 207 15.62 -13.23 2.36
N VAL A 208 14.43 -13.28 2.97
CA VAL A 208 14.00 -14.45 3.78
C VAL A 208 14.03 -15.75 2.97
N LEU A 209 13.48 -15.75 1.75
CA LEU A 209 13.39 -16.97 0.94
C LEU A 209 14.73 -17.31 0.28
N VAL A 210 15.47 -16.31 -0.18
CA VAL A 210 16.79 -16.52 -0.80
C VAL A 210 17.82 -16.96 0.24
N ASP A 211 17.88 -16.30 1.40
CA ASP A 211 18.85 -16.65 2.45
C ASP A 211 18.61 -18.06 2.98
N GLN A 212 17.36 -18.52 3.07
CA GLN A 212 17.05 -19.91 3.41
C GLN A 212 17.66 -20.91 2.42
N GLN A 213 17.63 -20.62 1.11
CA GLN A 213 18.24 -21.47 0.09
C GLN A 213 19.78 -21.39 0.14
N LEU A 214 20.34 -20.20 0.35
CA LEU A 214 21.78 -19.99 0.48
C LEU A 214 22.35 -20.70 1.72
N GLU A 215 21.65 -20.66 2.86
CA GLU A 215 22.05 -21.33 4.10
C GLU A 215 22.16 -22.85 3.93
N ALA A 216 21.21 -23.46 3.20
CA ALA A 216 21.27 -24.88 2.87
C ALA A 216 22.46 -25.27 1.97
N MET A 217 23.11 -24.31 1.29
CA MET A 217 24.32 -24.53 0.49
C MET A 217 25.61 -24.28 1.29
N ILE A 218 25.54 -23.41 2.30
CA ILE A 218 26.64 -23.13 3.22
C ILE A 218 26.90 -24.36 4.10
N GLU A 219 25.85 -25.02 4.58
CA GLU A 219 25.93 -26.30 5.30
C GLU A 219 25.88 -27.48 4.29
N PRO A 220 26.96 -28.25 3.99
CA PRO A 220 28.15 -28.60 4.79
C PRO A 220 29.47 -28.29 4.05
N ASN A 221 29.81 -27.01 3.82
CA ASN A 221 30.94 -26.58 2.99
C ASN A 221 30.87 -27.11 1.54
N GLY A 222 29.70 -26.98 0.90
CA GLY A 222 29.55 -27.26 -0.52
C GLY A 222 30.53 -26.45 -1.38
N PRO A 223 30.81 -26.86 -2.63
CA PRO A 223 31.73 -26.14 -3.52
C PRO A 223 31.34 -24.66 -3.78
N GLN A 224 30.08 -24.31 -3.51
CA GLN A 224 29.53 -22.95 -3.64
C GLN A 224 29.38 -22.21 -2.30
N ALA A 225 29.77 -22.79 -1.16
CA ALA A 225 29.52 -22.23 0.18
C ALA A 225 30.07 -20.81 0.36
N ALA A 226 31.26 -20.52 -0.19
CA ALA A 226 31.85 -19.18 -0.13
C ALA A 226 31.05 -18.14 -0.92
N VAL A 227 30.52 -18.52 -2.09
CA VAL A 227 29.67 -17.65 -2.91
C VAL A 227 28.32 -17.45 -2.22
N ALA A 228 27.73 -18.51 -1.68
CA ALA A 228 26.45 -18.45 -0.98
C ALA A 228 26.51 -17.57 0.27
N ALA A 229 27.58 -17.70 1.08
CA ALA A 229 27.80 -16.85 2.25
C ALA A 229 27.96 -15.36 1.89
N ASP A 230 28.58 -15.07 0.75
CA ASP A 230 28.77 -13.71 0.27
C ASP A 230 27.46 -13.11 -0.29
N LEU A 231 26.52 -13.90 -0.80
CA LEU A 231 25.23 -13.39 -1.32
C LEU A 231 24.18 -13.14 -0.24
N ARG A 232 24.33 -13.76 0.93
CA ARG A 232 23.36 -13.73 2.04
C ARG A 232 23.03 -12.29 2.46
N GLY A 233 21.75 -11.97 2.48
CA GLY A 233 21.23 -10.66 2.87
C GLY A 233 21.51 -9.52 1.88
N GLN A 234 21.93 -9.79 0.64
CA GLN A 234 22.21 -8.72 -0.34
C GLN A 234 21.16 -8.60 -1.43
N VAL A 235 20.37 -9.66 -1.67
CA VAL A 235 19.60 -9.83 -2.90
C VAL A 235 18.43 -8.86 -3.01
N ALA A 236 17.67 -8.65 -1.93
CA ALA A 236 16.55 -7.72 -1.94
C ALA A 236 16.97 -6.28 -2.25
N ILE A 237 18.07 -5.80 -1.63
CA ILE A 237 18.61 -4.46 -1.88
C ILE A 237 19.14 -4.38 -3.32
N ALA A 238 19.89 -5.39 -3.78
CA ALA A 238 20.39 -5.43 -5.15
C ALA A 238 19.24 -5.37 -6.18
N SER A 239 18.17 -6.14 -5.96
CA SER A 239 16.96 -6.13 -6.79
C SER A 239 16.29 -4.75 -6.79
N ALA A 240 16.10 -4.13 -5.62
CA ALA A 240 15.53 -2.79 -5.49
C ALA A 240 16.33 -1.71 -6.24
N LYS A 241 17.66 -1.76 -6.15
CA LYS A 241 18.55 -0.85 -6.88
C LYS A 241 18.39 -1.00 -8.40
N GLN A 242 18.25 -2.23 -8.91
CA GLN A 242 17.96 -2.46 -10.32
C GLN A 242 16.55 -2.03 -10.72
N ALA A 243 15.54 -2.23 -9.86
CA ALA A 243 14.19 -1.71 -10.07
C ALA A 243 14.21 -0.18 -10.21
N TYR A 244 15.03 0.51 -9.42
CA TYR A 244 15.20 1.96 -9.54
C TYR A 244 15.90 2.40 -10.83
N GLN A 245 16.90 1.66 -11.32
CA GLN A 245 17.49 1.95 -12.63
C GLN A 245 16.48 1.72 -13.77
N MET A 246 15.67 0.68 -13.67
CA MET A 246 14.58 0.41 -14.61
C MET A 246 13.51 1.53 -14.56
N TYR A 247 13.14 2.01 -13.38
CA TYR A 247 12.27 3.18 -13.20
C TYR A 247 12.80 4.39 -13.99
N LYS A 248 14.08 4.73 -13.82
CA LYS A 248 14.70 5.87 -14.53
C LYS A 248 14.67 5.70 -16.05
N GLN A 249 14.85 4.47 -16.55
CA GLN A 249 14.77 4.17 -17.98
C GLN A 249 13.35 4.32 -18.53
N ILE A 250 12.36 3.77 -17.82
CA ILE A 250 10.95 3.77 -18.24
C ILE A 250 10.40 5.20 -18.23
N PHE A 251 10.58 5.93 -17.13
CA PHE A 251 10.07 7.31 -16.98
C PHE A 251 10.98 8.36 -17.63
N GLY A 252 12.18 7.97 -18.09
CA GLY A 252 13.02 8.77 -18.98
C GLY A 252 12.78 8.51 -20.47
N SER A 253 11.86 7.63 -20.84
CA SER A 253 11.58 7.28 -22.23
C SER A 253 10.78 8.36 -22.96
N ASP A 254 10.96 8.48 -24.28
CA ASP A 254 10.20 9.40 -25.12
C ASP A 254 8.67 9.21 -24.97
N GLN A 255 8.22 7.96 -24.79
CA GLN A 255 6.80 7.65 -24.57
C GLN A 255 6.26 8.38 -23.34
N PHE A 256 6.96 8.27 -22.20
CA PHE A 256 6.51 8.93 -20.98
C PHE A 256 6.74 10.44 -21.01
N LEU A 257 7.87 10.92 -21.54
CA LEU A 257 8.17 12.36 -21.63
C LEU A 257 7.10 13.11 -22.45
N ASN A 258 6.54 12.49 -23.49
CA ASN A 258 5.40 13.06 -24.25
C ASN A 258 4.11 13.16 -23.42
N LEU A 259 3.86 12.24 -22.49
CA LEU A 259 2.74 12.33 -21.56
C LEU A 259 3.03 13.34 -20.44
N GLN A 260 4.27 13.41 -19.97
CA GLN A 260 4.71 14.37 -18.96
C GLN A 260 4.58 15.81 -19.46
N ALA A 261 4.84 16.06 -20.74
CA ALA A 261 4.57 17.34 -21.38
C ALA A 261 3.07 17.75 -21.38
N GLN A 262 2.18 16.78 -21.16
CA GLN A 262 0.72 16.97 -21.01
C GLN A 262 0.28 16.91 -19.54
N GLY A 263 1.21 16.94 -18.58
CA GLY A 263 0.94 16.95 -17.15
C GLY A 263 1.03 15.59 -16.45
N ALA A 264 1.43 14.51 -17.14
CA ALA A 264 1.58 13.21 -16.48
C ALA A 264 2.58 13.24 -15.34
N ASN A 265 2.29 12.44 -14.32
CA ASN A 265 3.15 12.24 -13.16
C ASN A 265 3.86 10.89 -13.25
N GLU A 266 5.03 10.77 -12.65
CA GLU A 266 5.74 9.48 -12.59
C GLU A 266 5.07 8.54 -11.58
N GLN A 267 4.95 7.24 -11.91
CA GLN A 267 4.59 6.23 -10.92
C GLN A 267 5.83 5.94 -10.06
N ARG A 268 5.84 6.49 -8.85
CA ARG A 268 6.99 6.36 -7.93
C ARG A 268 7.14 4.91 -7.46
N LEU A 269 8.37 4.46 -7.34
CA LEU A 269 8.67 3.24 -6.59
C LEU A 269 8.37 3.45 -5.11
N LEU A 270 7.69 2.48 -4.50
CA LEU A 270 7.42 2.42 -3.07
C LEU A 270 8.09 1.17 -2.50
N TRP A 271 9.03 1.35 -1.57
CA TRP A 271 9.68 0.24 -0.88
C TRP A 271 8.76 -0.29 0.23
N ALA A 272 8.31 -1.54 0.07
CA ALA A 272 7.41 -2.21 0.98
C ALA A 272 8.10 -3.40 1.66
N SER A 273 7.54 -3.83 2.79
CA SER A 273 8.12 -4.93 3.58
C SER A 273 9.58 -4.65 3.97
N THR A 274 9.84 -3.44 4.48
CA THR A 274 11.17 -2.89 4.82
C THR A 274 11.58 -3.11 6.28
N SER A 275 10.83 -3.90 7.03
CA SER A 275 11.28 -4.41 8.33
C SER A 275 12.28 -5.55 8.15
N THR A 276 13.42 -5.47 8.81
CA THR A 276 14.37 -6.57 8.90
C THR A 276 13.77 -7.77 9.64
N LYS A 277 14.00 -8.99 9.11
CA LYS A 277 13.46 -10.24 9.66
C LYS A 277 14.51 -11.11 10.36
N ASP A 278 15.77 -11.02 9.92
CA ASP A 278 16.90 -11.69 10.55
C ASP A 278 17.55 -10.75 11.59
N PRO A 279 17.60 -11.12 12.88
CA PRO A 279 18.25 -10.32 13.92
C PRO A 279 19.77 -10.13 13.74
N ALA A 280 20.41 -10.90 12.86
CA ALA A 280 21.82 -10.68 12.49
C ALA A 280 22.02 -9.43 11.63
N TYR A 281 20.96 -8.90 11.03
CA TYR A 281 20.99 -7.67 10.23
C TYR A 281 20.51 -6.47 11.06
N SER A 282 20.96 -5.27 10.68
CA SER A 282 20.42 -4.03 11.23
C SER A 282 18.90 -3.95 11.02
N ASP A 283 18.15 -3.53 12.03
CA ASP A 283 16.71 -3.27 12.00
C ASP A 283 16.30 -2.12 11.05
N VAL A 284 17.25 -1.28 10.63
CA VAL A 284 17.09 -0.21 9.64
C VAL A 284 17.73 -0.52 8.27
N LYS A 285 18.23 -1.74 8.06
CA LYS A 285 18.95 -2.20 6.84
C LYS A 285 18.32 -1.71 5.53
N TYR A 286 17.05 -1.99 5.32
CA TYR A 286 16.39 -1.67 4.04
C TYR A 286 16.12 -0.18 3.90
N VAL A 287 15.82 0.52 4.99
CA VAL A 287 15.56 1.96 4.96
C VAL A 287 16.83 2.70 4.57
N GLU A 288 17.97 2.41 5.22
CA GLU A 288 19.23 3.10 4.95
C GLU A 288 19.75 2.90 3.53
N ALA A 289 19.58 1.70 2.98
CA ALA A 289 20.12 1.34 1.67
C ALA A 289 19.33 1.94 0.49
N LEU A 290 18.08 2.35 0.71
CA LEU A 290 17.13 2.64 -0.37
C LEU A 290 16.62 4.08 -0.40
N ILE A 291 17.20 4.97 0.39
CA ILE A 291 16.92 6.41 0.32
C ILE A 291 17.43 6.94 -1.03
N GLY A 292 16.52 7.53 -1.80
CA GLY A 292 16.83 8.14 -3.10
C GLY A 292 15.65 8.94 -3.68
N PRO A 293 15.91 9.74 -4.72
CA PRO A 293 14.94 10.71 -5.20
C PRO A 293 13.72 10.06 -5.87
N ASN A 294 12.55 10.69 -5.71
CA ASN A 294 11.27 10.27 -6.27
C ASN A 294 10.82 8.86 -5.84
N THR A 295 11.14 8.46 -4.61
CA THR A 295 10.70 7.19 -4.04
C THR A 295 9.83 7.40 -2.81
N VAL A 296 9.14 6.34 -2.42
CA VAL A 296 8.39 6.24 -1.17
C VAL A 296 8.94 5.04 -0.39
N ASN A 297 8.94 5.09 0.94
CA ASN A 297 9.16 3.92 1.78
C ASN A 297 8.02 3.82 2.80
N THR A 298 7.30 2.70 2.81
CA THR A 298 6.25 2.44 3.80
C THR A 298 6.81 1.59 4.93
N LEU A 299 6.78 2.12 6.14
CA LEU A 299 7.44 1.53 7.31
C LEU A 299 6.39 1.02 8.29
N PRO A 300 6.51 -0.22 8.81
CA PRO A 300 5.75 -0.59 10.00
C PRO A 300 6.21 0.28 11.18
N GLN A 301 5.36 0.38 12.20
CA GLN A 301 5.58 1.29 13.33
C GLN A 301 6.93 1.06 14.02
N GLU A 302 7.32 -0.20 14.20
CA GLU A 302 8.57 -0.57 14.85
C GLU A 302 9.79 -0.11 14.06
N THR A 303 9.76 -0.21 12.73
CA THR A 303 10.85 0.27 11.85
C THR A 303 10.88 1.80 11.79
N LEU A 304 9.73 2.47 11.81
CA LEU A 304 9.65 3.93 11.93
C LEU A 304 10.29 4.41 13.24
N GLU A 305 10.01 3.73 14.34
CA GLU A 305 10.56 4.03 15.67
C GLU A 305 12.07 3.77 15.75
N ALA A 306 12.54 2.62 15.25
CA ALA A 306 13.96 2.30 15.16
C ALA A 306 14.72 3.33 14.32
N TYR A 307 14.18 3.70 13.15
CA TYR A 307 14.82 4.70 12.31
C TYR A 307 14.84 6.09 12.98
N ARG A 308 13.78 6.48 13.68
CA ARG A 308 13.75 7.74 14.45
C ARG A 308 14.85 7.78 15.52
N ASP A 309 15.14 6.65 16.15
CA ASP A 309 16.11 6.52 17.23
C ASP A 309 17.56 6.64 16.72
N HIS A 310 17.93 5.85 15.70
CA HIS A 310 19.34 5.69 15.31
C HIS A 310 19.61 5.66 13.80
N GLY A 311 18.63 5.99 12.95
CA GLY A 311 18.81 5.99 11.50
C GLY A 311 19.81 7.03 10.99
N GLN A 312 20.57 6.68 9.94
CA GLN A 312 21.58 7.55 9.33
C GLN A 312 21.19 7.91 7.88
N PRO A 313 20.49 9.03 7.66
CA PRO A 313 19.94 9.37 6.36
C PRO A 313 21.03 9.81 5.37
N ALA A 314 21.14 9.07 4.25
CA ALA A 314 22.04 9.38 3.13
C ALA A 314 21.49 8.78 1.82
N PRO A 315 21.79 9.34 0.64
CA PRO A 315 21.20 8.93 -0.64
C PRO A 315 21.90 7.68 -1.23
N ARG A 316 21.69 6.51 -0.61
CA ARG A 316 22.42 5.26 -0.93
C ARG A 316 21.83 4.42 -2.05
N LEU A 317 20.65 4.78 -2.55
CA LEU A 317 19.93 4.00 -3.56
C LEU A 317 20.74 3.79 -4.86
N GLU A 318 21.60 4.74 -5.22
CA GLU A 318 22.42 4.65 -6.44
C GLU A 318 23.91 4.34 -6.17
N GLU A 319 24.27 4.00 -4.93
CA GLU A 319 25.62 3.54 -4.61
C GLU A 319 25.84 2.10 -5.11
N ASP A 320 27.06 1.79 -5.58
CA ASP A 320 27.50 0.43 -5.93
C ASP A 320 26.54 -0.37 -6.85
N LEU A 321 26.01 0.28 -7.88
CA LEU A 321 25.10 -0.35 -8.85
C LEU A 321 25.72 -1.54 -9.59
N GLU A 322 27.02 -1.46 -9.90
CA GLU A 322 27.75 -2.56 -10.54
C GLU A 322 27.84 -3.79 -9.60
N ALA A 323 28.09 -3.56 -8.30
CA ALA A 323 28.09 -4.64 -7.32
C ALA A 323 26.69 -5.25 -7.18
N SER A 324 25.65 -4.41 -7.14
CA SER A 324 24.25 -4.87 -7.10
C SER A 324 23.90 -5.75 -8.30
N TYR A 325 24.30 -5.35 -9.51
CA TYR A 325 24.12 -6.17 -10.71
C TYR A 325 24.87 -7.51 -10.59
N LYS A 326 26.14 -7.47 -10.13
CA LYS A 326 26.93 -8.69 -9.91
C LYS A 326 26.28 -9.64 -8.91
N THR A 327 25.75 -9.14 -7.79
CA THR A 327 25.02 -9.93 -6.79
C THR A 327 23.88 -10.71 -7.44
N LEU A 328 23.06 -10.06 -8.28
CA LEU A 328 21.95 -10.73 -8.96
C LEU A 328 22.46 -11.78 -9.96
N THR A 329 23.47 -11.46 -10.76
CA THR A 329 24.02 -12.43 -11.74
C THR A 329 24.68 -13.64 -11.08
N ARG A 330 25.26 -13.49 -9.89
CA ARG A 330 25.93 -14.56 -9.14
C ARG A 330 24.95 -15.53 -8.48
N LEU A 331 23.64 -15.23 -8.43
CA LEU A 331 22.64 -16.21 -7.99
C LEU A 331 22.60 -17.42 -8.92
N TYR A 332 22.81 -17.22 -10.22
CA TYR A 332 22.92 -18.33 -11.19
C TYR A 332 24.12 -19.23 -10.91
N ASP A 333 25.23 -18.68 -10.40
CA ASP A 333 26.42 -19.46 -10.05
C ASP A 333 26.16 -20.44 -8.91
N VAL A 334 25.11 -20.21 -8.11
CA VAL A 334 24.64 -21.09 -7.03
C VAL A 334 23.32 -21.79 -7.36
N GLY A 335 22.86 -21.69 -8.61
CA GLY A 335 21.64 -22.36 -9.09
C GLY A 335 20.34 -21.77 -8.58
N ILE A 336 20.33 -20.52 -8.11
CA ILE A 336 19.13 -19.80 -7.68
C ILE A 336 18.64 -18.92 -8.83
N ASP A 337 17.38 -19.13 -9.24
CA ASP A 337 16.68 -18.24 -10.17
C ASP A 337 15.79 -17.27 -9.39
N LEU A 338 16.07 -15.97 -9.50
CA LEU A 338 15.30 -14.94 -8.81
C LEU A 338 13.90 -14.77 -9.40
N ASP A 339 13.70 -15.06 -10.69
CA ASP A 339 12.38 -14.95 -11.31
C ASP A 339 11.43 -16.02 -10.76
N ASP A 340 11.91 -17.25 -10.58
CA ASP A 340 11.14 -18.33 -9.92
C ASP A 340 10.79 -17.98 -8.47
N ILE A 341 11.76 -17.46 -7.71
CA ILE A 341 11.55 -17.01 -6.32
C ILE A 341 10.50 -15.91 -6.25
N THR A 342 10.57 -14.91 -7.13
CA THR A 342 9.64 -13.78 -7.09
C THR A 342 8.23 -14.17 -7.55
N ALA A 343 8.09 -15.13 -8.47
CA ALA A 343 6.80 -15.72 -8.84
C ALA A 343 6.18 -16.54 -7.68
N GLN A 344 7.00 -17.31 -6.95
CA GLN A 344 6.57 -17.99 -5.73
C GLN A 344 6.08 -16.98 -4.69
N LEU A 345 6.84 -15.91 -4.44
CA LEU A 345 6.47 -14.86 -3.48
C LEU A 345 5.19 -14.11 -3.86
N GLU A 346 4.93 -13.88 -5.15
CA GLU A 346 3.66 -13.32 -5.63
C GLU A 346 2.49 -14.24 -5.23
N THR A 347 2.60 -15.54 -5.55
CA THR A 347 1.57 -16.55 -5.25
C THR A 347 1.31 -16.69 -3.75
N GLU A 348 2.37 -16.85 -2.95
CA GLU A 348 2.25 -16.91 -1.49
C GLU A 348 1.77 -15.59 -0.89
N GLY A 349 2.13 -14.46 -1.51
CA GLY A 349 1.76 -13.13 -1.07
C GLY A 349 0.25 -12.91 -1.13
N VAL A 350 -0.40 -13.38 -2.20
CA VAL A 350 -1.86 -13.38 -2.33
C VAL A 350 -2.49 -14.24 -1.23
N GLN A 351 -2.02 -15.47 -1.04
CA GLN A 351 -2.57 -16.37 -0.02
C GLN A 351 -2.45 -15.81 1.40
N LYS A 352 -1.30 -15.21 1.73
CA LYS A 352 -1.05 -14.56 3.04
C LYS A 352 -1.94 -13.34 3.29
N PHE A 353 -2.64 -12.82 2.28
CA PHE A 353 -3.65 -11.76 2.44
C PHE A 353 -5.09 -12.30 2.53
N ILE A 354 -5.37 -13.48 1.94
CA ILE A 354 -6.67 -14.14 2.04
C ILE A 354 -6.97 -14.56 3.48
N GLU A 355 -6.02 -15.23 4.15
CA GLU A 355 -6.27 -15.78 5.50
C GLU A 355 -6.67 -14.71 6.53
N PRO A 356 -5.95 -13.58 6.68
CA PRO A 356 -6.38 -12.53 7.61
C PRO A 356 -7.68 -11.86 7.20
N PHE A 357 -8.00 -11.83 5.90
CA PHE A 357 -9.25 -11.27 5.40
C PHE A 357 -10.44 -12.14 5.78
N ASP A 358 -10.32 -13.46 5.62
CA ASP A 358 -11.38 -14.42 5.98
C ASP A 358 -11.61 -14.43 7.50
N GLU A 359 -10.53 -14.45 8.30
CA GLU A 359 -10.62 -14.33 9.77
C GLU A 359 -11.34 -13.05 10.23
N LEU A 360 -11.08 -11.94 9.53
CA LEU A 360 -11.73 -10.66 9.77
C LEU A 360 -13.24 -10.75 9.49
N LEU A 361 -13.63 -11.25 8.31
CA LEU A 361 -15.03 -11.40 7.93
C LEU A 361 -15.78 -12.38 8.86
N GLU A 362 -15.13 -13.47 9.27
CA GLU A 362 -15.68 -14.41 10.26
C GLU A 362 -15.92 -13.72 11.61
N THR A 363 -15.00 -12.86 12.04
CA THR A 363 -15.16 -12.14 13.31
C THR A 363 -16.33 -11.17 13.25
N ILE A 364 -16.47 -10.40 12.16
CA ILE A 364 -17.63 -9.53 11.93
C ILE A 364 -18.92 -10.38 11.88
N SER A 365 -18.89 -11.52 11.21
CA SER A 365 -20.03 -12.45 11.12
C SER A 365 -20.48 -12.95 12.50
N ARG A 366 -19.55 -13.38 13.36
CA ARG A 366 -19.86 -13.80 14.74
C ARG A 366 -20.46 -12.68 15.57
N GLN A 367 -19.86 -11.47 15.53
CA GLN A 367 -20.39 -10.32 16.26
C GLN A 367 -21.79 -9.93 15.77
N ARG A 368 -21.99 -9.94 14.45
CA ARG A 368 -23.29 -9.69 13.83
C ARG A 368 -24.34 -10.73 14.27
N GLN A 369 -24.01 -12.01 14.26
CA GLN A 369 -24.92 -13.09 14.70
C GLN A 369 -25.32 -12.91 16.17
N ALA A 370 -24.36 -12.63 17.05
CA ALA A 370 -24.62 -12.38 18.47
C ALA A 370 -25.67 -11.26 18.67
N VAL A 371 -25.56 -10.17 17.92
CA VAL A 371 -26.53 -9.05 17.96
C VAL A 371 -27.91 -9.47 17.46
N LEU A 372 -27.99 -10.20 16.35
CA LEU A 372 -29.26 -10.63 15.75
C LEU A 372 -30.01 -11.67 16.60
N GLU A 373 -29.29 -12.50 17.35
CA GLU A 373 -29.86 -13.52 18.23
C GLU A 373 -30.33 -12.94 19.58
N GLY A 374 -30.14 -11.64 19.82
CA GLY A 374 -30.42 -11.01 21.12
C GLY A 374 -29.42 -11.41 22.22
N SER A 375 -28.37 -12.15 21.85
CA SER A 375 -27.25 -12.53 22.68
C SER A 375 -26.17 -11.46 22.56
N GLY A 376 -26.40 -10.28 23.12
CA GLY A 376 -25.32 -9.27 23.20
C GLY A 376 -24.04 -9.90 23.79
N PRO A 377 -22.83 -9.52 23.34
CA PRO A 377 -21.61 -10.08 23.90
C PRO A 377 -21.61 -9.88 25.42
N SER A 378 -21.17 -10.89 26.18
CA SER A 378 -21.00 -10.77 27.63
C SER A 378 -20.21 -9.49 27.94
N PRO A 379 -20.72 -8.59 28.80
CA PRO A 379 -20.03 -7.34 29.05
C PRO A 379 -18.72 -7.65 29.78
N ALA A 380 -17.60 -7.10 29.28
CA ALA A 380 -16.47 -6.85 30.15
C ALA A 380 -16.96 -5.97 31.33
N PRO A 381 -16.49 -6.19 32.57
CA PRO A 381 -17.03 -5.51 33.73
C PRO A 381 -16.78 -3.99 33.61
N GLN A 382 -17.85 -3.21 33.41
CA GLN A 382 -17.78 -1.75 33.42
C GLN A 382 -18.32 -1.16 34.73
N PRO A 383 -17.69 -0.09 35.27
CA PRO A 383 -18.20 0.66 36.40
C PRO A 383 -19.29 1.66 35.97
N ASN A 384 -20.38 1.68 36.74
CA ASN A 384 -21.57 2.55 36.64
C ASN A 384 -21.33 4.00 36.15
N ARG A 385 -22.12 4.50 35.17
CA ARG A 385 -23.16 5.58 35.28
C ARG A 385 -23.67 6.13 33.92
N PRO A 386 -24.74 6.96 33.86
CA PRO A 386 -25.96 6.64 33.11
C PRO A 386 -26.21 7.45 31.83
N ASP A 387 -27.24 6.97 31.12
CA ASP A 387 -27.89 7.38 29.87
C ASP A 387 -27.91 8.88 29.51
N ASN A 388 -27.77 9.14 28.20
CA ASN A 388 -28.58 10.14 27.51
C ASN A 388 -28.75 9.79 26.02
N GLU A 389 -30.01 9.70 25.60
CA GLU A 389 -30.47 9.51 24.23
C GLU A 389 -30.18 10.73 23.35
N LEU A 390 -29.89 10.50 22.05
CA LEU A 390 -30.66 11.07 20.92
C LEU A 390 -30.08 10.61 19.57
N ASN A 391 -30.80 9.69 18.93
CA ASN A 391 -30.71 9.36 17.50
C ASN A 391 -31.48 10.40 16.67
N ARG A 392 -31.02 10.70 15.44
CA ARG A 392 -31.88 10.84 14.26
C ARG A 392 -31.12 10.47 12.97
N ALA A 393 -31.71 9.53 12.24
CA ALA A 393 -31.25 8.93 10.99
C ALA A 393 -31.62 9.76 9.75
N ILE A 394 -30.90 9.53 8.66
CA ILE A 394 -31.33 9.82 7.28
C ILE A 394 -31.20 8.50 6.49
N THR A 395 -32.31 8.04 5.92
CA THR A 395 -32.41 6.85 5.06
C THR A 395 -32.22 7.27 3.59
N LEU A 396 -31.48 6.50 2.80
CA LEU A 396 -31.40 6.65 1.34
C LEU A 396 -32.05 5.45 0.62
N ASP A 397 -32.66 5.75 -0.52
CA ASP A 397 -33.54 4.91 -1.36
C ASP A 397 -32.76 3.79 -2.11
N PRO A 398 -33.24 2.52 -2.12
CA PRO A 398 -32.53 1.39 -2.73
C PRO A 398 -32.56 1.32 -4.27
N ASN A 399 -33.19 2.26 -4.99
CA ASN A 399 -33.49 2.10 -6.42
C ASN A 399 -32.79 3.07 -7.40
N SER A 400 -31.66 3.68 -7.05
CA SER A 400 -30.88 4.44 -8.05
C SER A 400 -30.09 3.49 -8.97
N GLN A 401 -30.61 3.26 -10.18
CA GLN A 401 -29.82 2.70 -11.28
C GLN A 401 -28.69 3.68 -11.63
N VAL A 402 -27.46 3.17 -11.69
CA VAL A 402 -26.28 3.93 -12.08
C VAL A 402 -26.11 3.75 -13.59
N ASP A 403 -26.41 4.81 -14.35
CA ASP A 403 -26.17 4.88 -15.80
C ASP A 403 -24.66 4.98 -16.10
N GLU A 404 -24.23 4.28 -17.16
CA GLU A 404 -22.84 4.27 -17.66
C GLU A 404 -22.33 5.64 -18.18
N GLU A 405 -23.19 6.66 -18.27
CA GLU A 405 -22.85 8.04 -18.68
C GLU A 405 -22.32 8.93 -17.53
N MET A 406 -22.34 8.47 -16.27
CA MET A 406 -21.94 9.30 -15.12
C MET A 406 -20.42 9.55 -15.01
N TRP A 407 -19.60 8.89 -15.84
CA TRP A 407 -18.14 9.01 -15.81
C TRP A 407 -17.59 10.23 -16.58
N GLU A 408 -18.44 10.95 -17.33
CA GLU A 408 -18.00 12.07 -18.17
C GLU A 408 -18.01 13.44 -17.49
N THR A 409 -18.46 13.56 -16.23
CA THR A 409 -18.54 14.87 -15.55
C THR A 409 -18.07 14.83 -14.09
N PHE A 410 -16.75 14.77 -13.91
CA PHE A 410 -16.11 15.34 -12.72
C PHE A 410 -15.53 16.71 -13.08
N PRO A 411 -16.01 17.84 -12.52
CA PRO A 411 -15.35 19.12 -12.74
C PRO A 411 -13.97 19.08 -12.10
N ALA A 412 -12.96 19.51 -12.86
CA ALA A 412 -11.66 19.85 -12.34
C ALA A 412 -11.85 20.80 -11.15
N SER A 413 -11.24 20.50 -10.01
CA SER A 413 -11.20 21.39 -8.86
C SER A 413 -10.68 22.77 -9.30
N ASP A 414 -11.53 23.79 -9.21
CA ASP A 414 -11.13 25.18 -9.45
C ASP A 414 -9.95 25.55 -8.52
N PRO A 415 -8.94 26.29 -9.01
CA PRO A 415 -7.86 26.76 -8.16
C PRO A 415 -8.40 27.72 -7.10
N PRO A 416 -7.86 27.73 -5.87
CA PRO A 416 -8.37 28.59 -4.80
C PRO A 416 -8.20 30.06 -5.20
N GLY A 417 -9.33 30.75 -5.39
CA GLY A 417 -9.38 32.18 -5.56
C GLY A 417 -8.89 32.90 -4.30
N ASN A 418 -8.01 33.88 -4.49
CA ASN A 418 -7.58 34.81 -3.45
C ASN A 418 -8.78 35.47 -2.75
N TRP A 419 -8.94 35.19 -1.45
CA TRP A 419 -9.59 36.06 -0.48
C TRP A 419 -8.90 35.95 0.87
#